data_AF-A0A7Y3A148-F1
#
_entry.id   AF-A0A7Y3A148-F1
#
_cell.length_a   1.000
_cell.length_b   1.000
_cell.length_c   1.000
_cell.angle_alpha   90.00
_cell.angle_beta   90.00
_cell.angle_gamma   90.00
#
_symmetry.space_group_name_H-M   'P 1'
#
loop_
_entity.id
_entity.type
_entity.pdbx_description
1 polymer ?
#
loop_
_entity_poly.entity_id
_entity_poly.type
_entity_poly.pdbx_seq_one_letter_code
_entity_poly.pdbx_strand_id
1 'polypeptide(L)'
;PYTYNPDINGNFVITVLDREDPSIEADYTMVHFSLQHDELLGEDIYVYGNYNNYALNESNRMEFNPNTGYYEKAMLLKQGFYNYKYVLVNKNNELDEGAISGNFDVTENNYKVIVYYRELGGRYDRIIGFGEGSSLKISN
;
A
#
# COMPACT_ATOMS: atom_id res chain seq x y z
N PRO A 1 -11.31 4.21 -17.14
CA PRO A 1 -11.62 2.82 -17.56
C PRO A 1 -10.59 1.88 -16.92
N TYR A 2 -10.99 0.69 -16.48
CA TYR A 2 -10.06 -0.27 -15.87
C TYR A 2 -9.06 -0.82 -16.90
N THR A 3 -7.81 -1.01 -16.50
CA THR A 3 -6.78 -1.69 -17.28
C THR A 3 -6.15 -2.75 -16.40
N TYR A 4 -6.15 -4.00 -16.87
CA TYR A 4 -5.58 -5.10 -16.12
C TYR A 4 -4.07 -4.90 -15.95
N ASN A 5 -3.63 -4.81 -14.71
CA ASN A 5 -2.23 -4.69 -14.33
C ASN A 5 -1.97 -5.62 -13.14
N PRO A 6 -1.51 -6.87 -13.37
CA PRO A 6 -1.33 -7.84 -12.30
C PRO A 6 -0.26 -7.36 -11.32
N ASP A 7 -0.56 -7.49 -10.04
CA ASP A 7 0.29 -7.07 -8.94
C ASP A 7 0.42 -8.20 -7.90
N ILE A 8 1.17 -7.98 -6.83
CA ILE A 8 1.28 -8.89 -5.68
C ILE A 8 0.48 -8.36 -4.48
N ASN A 9 -0.66 -7.70 -4.73
CA ASN A 9 -1.58 -7.13 -3.73
C ASN A 9 -0.89 -6.20 -2.72
N GLY A 10 -0.10 -5.24 -3.22
CA GLY A 10 0.61 -4.27 -2.37
C GLY A 10 1.87 -4.80 -1.67
N ASN A 11 2.27 -6.06 -1.90
CA ASN A 11 3.52 -6.61 -1.40
C ASN A 11 4.75 -6.05 -2.13
N PHE A 12 5.91 -6.42 -1.61
CA PHE A 12 7.21 -6.14 -2.20
C PHE A 12 8.11 -7.38 -2.12
N VAL A 13 9.10 -7.46 -3.01
CA VAL A 13 10.08 -8.53 -3.05
C VAL A 13 11.45 -7.91 -3.17
N ILE A 14 12.28 -8.08 -2.13
CA ILE A 14 13.68 -7.67 -2.17
C ILE A 14 14.42 -8.59 -3.14
N THR A 15 14.99 -7.99 -4.18
CA THR A 15 15.73 -8.73 -5.21
C THR A 15 16.80 -7.84 -5.83
N VAL A 16 17.89 -8.46 -6.24
CA VAL A 16 19.05 -7.82 -6.86
C VAL A 16 19.68 -8.83 -7.82
N LEU A 17 20.22 -8.33 -8.94
CA LEU A 17 20.87 -9.17 -9.95
C LEU A 17 22.28 -9.59 -9.48
N ASP A 18 22.73 -10.76 -9.93
CA ASP A 18 24.10 -11.27 -9.73
C ASP A 18 24.55 -11.34 -8.25
N ARG A 19 23.65 -11.79 -7.38
CA ARG A 19 23.86 -11.96 -5.94
C ARG A 19 23.20 -13.25 -5.45
N GLU A 20 23.77 -13.84 -4.40
CA GLU A 20 23.28 -15.11 -3.84
C GLU A 20 22.25 -14.88 -2.73
N ASP A 21 22.42 -13.82 -1.94
CA ASP A 21 21.54 -13.47 -0.83
C ASP A 21 21.07 -12.01 -0.90
N PRO A 22 19.96 -11.73 -1.61
CA PRO A 22 19.36 -10.39 -1.65
C PRO A 22 19.01 -9.81 -0.27
N SER A 23 18.86 -10.63 0.78
CA SER A 23 18.50 -10.15 2.11
C SER A 23 19.61 -9.35 2.78
N ILE A 24 20.87 -9.59 2.42
CA ILE A 24 22.03 -8.86 2.95
C ILE A 24 22.83 -8.13 1.85
N GLU A 25 22.67 -8.51 0.59
CA GLU A 25 23.45 -7.97 -0.53
C GLU A 25 22.72 -6.90 -1.35
N ALA A 26 21.40 -6.77 -1.21
CA ALA A 26 20.66 -5.70 -1.88
C ALA A 26 20.89 -4.36 -1.18
N ASP A 27 21.22 -3.34 -1.98
CA ASP A 27 21.53 -2.00 -1.48
C ASP A 27 20.26 -1.13 -1.36
N TYR A 28 20.38 0.00 -0.69
CA TYR A 28 19.33 1.02 -0.64
C TYR A 28 19.55 2.09 -1.70
N THR A 29 18.49 2.43 -2.42
CA THR A 29 18.49 3.49 -3.43
C THR A 29 17.47 4.57 -3.07
N MET A 30 17.79 5.81 -3.44
CA MET A 30 16.84 6.92 -3.31
C MET A 30 15.87 6.86 -4.48
N VAL A 31 14.61 6.58 -4.21
CA VAL A 31 13.52 6.53 -5.19
C VAL A 31 12.73 7.82 -5.10
N HIS A 32 12.54 8.48 -6.24
CA HIS A 32 11.75 9.70 -6.35
C HIS A 32 10.38 9.37 -6.93
N PHE A 33 9.35 9.52 -6.11
CA PHE A 33 7.95 9.41 -6.50
C PHE A 33 7.44 10.77 -6.95
N SER A 34 6.66 10.77 -8.03
CA SER A 34 5.96 11.95 -8.52
C SER A 34 4.53 11.60 -8.91
N LEU A 35 3.61 12.48 -8.54
CA LEU A 35 2.19 12.39 -8.88
C LEU A 35 1.72 13.74 -9.38
N GLN A 36 1.18 13.78 -10.60
CA GLN A 36 0.52 14.98 -11.11
C GLN A 36 -0.88 15.06 -10.52
N HIS A 37 -1.13 16.07 -9.70
CA HIS A 37 -2.43 16.31 -9.09
C HIS A 37 -2.55 17.79 -8.71
N ASP A 38 -3.76 18.34 -8.74
CA ASP A 38 -4.02 19.70 -8.28
C ASP A 38 -3.69 19.83 -6.78
N GLU A 39 -3.23 21.01 -6.37
CA GLU A 39 -2.91 21.29 -4.97
C GLU A 39 -4.16 21.15 -4.08
N LEU A 40 -4.03 20.29 -3.07
CA LEU A 40 -5.07 20.04 -2.08
C LEU A 40 -4.84 20.89 -0.82
N LEU A 41 -5.91 21.50 -0.32
CA LEU A 41 -5.88 22.33 0.88
C LEU A 41 -6.39 21.56 2.10
N GLY A 42 -5.45 21.14 2.96
CA GLY A 42 -5.73 20.44 4.21
C GLY A 42 -5.99 18.95 4.05
N GLU A 43 -5.57 18.37 2.92
CA GLU A 43 -5.55 16.93 2.69
C GLU A 43 -4.13 16.55 2.31
N ASP A 44 -3.73 15.33 2.69
CA ASP A 44 -2.38 14.85 2.51
C ASP A 44 -2.38 13.62 1.59
N ILE A 45 -1.43 13.59 0.66
CA ILE A 45 -1.21 12.43 -0.21
C ILE A 45 -0.01 11.64 0.30
N TYR A 46 -0.14 10.31 0.36
CA TYR A 46 0.93 9.42 0.79
C TYR A 46 1.25 8.36 -0.26
N VAL A 47 2.54 8.01 -0.36
CA VAL A 47 2.96 6.76 -1.02
C VAL A 47 2.65 5.60 -0.06
N TYR A 48 1.81 4.67 -0.49
CA TYR A 48 1.21 3.65 0.38
C TYR A 48 1.49 2.24 -0.11
N GLY A 49 1.92 1.35 0.78
CA GLY A 49 2.20 -0.05 0.45
C GLY A 49 2.66 -0.87 1.65
N ASN A 50 2.86 -2.19 1.46
CA ASN A 50 3.22 -3.08 2.56
C ASN A 50 4.68 -2.91 3.03
N TYR A 51 5.54 -2.27 2.24
CA TYR A 51 6.96 -2.08 2.55
C TYR A 51 7.21 -1.31 3.85
N ASN A 52 6.27 -0.46 4.26
CA ASN A 52 6.29 0.25 5.55
C ASN A 52 5.10 -0.14 6.43
N ASN A 53 4.53 -1.34 6.21
CA ASN A 53 3.35 -1.83 6.90
C ASN A 53 2.15 -0.87 6.80
N TYR A 54 1.94 -0.27 5.62
CA TYR A 54 0.84 0.64 5.35
C TYR A 54 0.79 1.87 6.29
N ALA A 55 1.93 2.24 6.88
CA ALA A 55 2.00 3.38 7.78
C ALA A 55 1.77 4.69 7.01
N LEU A 56 1.11 5.66 7.65
CA LEU A 56 0.91 7.01 7.14
C LEU A 56 1.68 7.96 8.05
N ASN A 57 2.83 8.45 7.59
CA ASN A 57 3.69 9.34 8.37
C ASN A 57 4.52 10.27 7.47
N GLU A 58 5.30 11.15 8.09
CA GLU A 58 6.13 12.13 7.38
C GLU A 58 7.11 11.49 6.38
N SER A 59 7.55 10.25 6.58
CA SER A 59 8.50 9.58 5.68
C SER A 59 7.90 9.20 4.32
N ASN A 60 6.57 9.09 4.22
CA ASN A 60 5.87 8.77 2.97
C ASN A 60 4.79 9.78 2.57
N ARG A 61 4.60 10.88 3.33
CA ARG A 61 3.82 12.04 2.89
C ARG A 61 4.49 12.73 1.72
N MET A 62 3.73 12.99 0.66
CA MET A 62 4.17 13.73 -0.51
C MET A 62 3.99 15.24 -0.32
N GLU A 63 4.84 16.01 -0.97
CA GLU A 63 4.80 17.48 -0.89
C GLU A 63 4.49 18.05 -2.26
N PHE A 64 3.53 18.97 -2.33
CA PHE A 64 3.21 19.67 -3.58
C PHE A 64 4.30 20.67 -3.92
N ASN A 65 4.84 20.57 -5.14
CA ASN A 65 5.81 21.50 -5.68
C ASN A 65 5.11 22.44 -6.69
N PRO A 66 4.86 23.71 -6.34
CA PRO A 66 4.11 24.64 -7.20
C PRO A 66 4.85 25.02 -8.48
N ASN A 67 6.18 24.80 -8.55
CA ASN A 67 6.95 25.08 -9.76
C ASN A 67 6.78 23.99 -10.82
N THR A 68 6.58 22.74 -10.39
CA THR A 68 6.42 21.60 -11.30
C THR A 68 4.94 21.22 -11.48
N GLY A 69 4.09 21.51 -10.49
CA GLY A 69 2.70 21.06 -10.44
C GLY A 69 2.55 19.59 -10.05
N TYR A 70 3.54 19.03 -9.35
CA TYR A 70 3.55 17.63 -8.92
C TYR A 70 3.64 17.54 -7.40
N TYR A 71 3.01 16.52 -6.85
CA TYR A 71 3.37 15.97 -5.56
C TYR A 71 4.63 15.14 -5.71
N GLU A 72 5.64 15.41 -4.88
CA GLU A 72 6.96 14.79 -4.96
C GLU A 72 7.34 14.18 -3.61
N LYS A 73 7.99 13.01 -3.63
CA LYS A 73 8.57 12.40 -2.43
C LYS A 73 9.80 11.58 -2.77
N ALA A 74 10.90 11.83 -2.07
CA ALA A 74 12.08 10.97 -2.11
C ALA A 74 12.04 9.99 -0.92
N MET A 75 12.20 8.70 -1.19
CA MET A 75 12.21 7.63 -0.18
C MET A 75 13.40 6.72 -0.40
N LEU A 76 14.07 6.36 0.70
CA LEU A 76 15.15 5.38 0.67
C LEU A 76 14.53 3.97 0.71
N LEU A 77 14.62 3.23 -0.40
CA LEU A 77 14.06 1.88 -0.53
C LEU A 77 15.16 0.88 -0.86
N LYS A 78 15.05 -0.33 -0.33
CA LYS A 78 15.98 -1.41 -0.66
C LYS A 78 15.70 -1.90 -2.09
N GLN A 79 16.71 -2.34 -2.83
CA GLN A 79 16.50 -2.84 -4.19
C GLN A 79 15.49 -4.00 -4.23
N GLY A 80 14.57 -3.93 -5.19
CA GLY A 80 13.55 -4.95 -5.35
C GLY A 80 12.35 -4.48 -6.15
N PHE A 81 11.33 -5.35 -6.18
CA PHE A 81 10.03 -5.07 -6.75
C PHE A 81 9.08 -4.54 -5.67
N TYR A 82 8.40 -3.43 -5.91
CA TYR A 82 7.48 -2.82 -4.95
C TYR A 82 6.15 -2.51 -5.62
N ASN A 83 5.06 -2.98 -5.02
CA ASN A 83 3.77 -2.37 -5.26
C ASN A 83 3.54 -1.22 -4.29
N TYR A 84 3.03 -0.13 -4.85
CA TYR A 84 2.62 1.03 -4.10
C TYR A 84 1.40 1.64 -4.80
N LYS A 85 0.64 2.43 -4.06
CA LYS A 85 -0.38 3.32 -4.60
C LYS A 85 -0.33 4.67 -3.89
N TYR A 86 -1.07 5.63 -4.42
CA TYR A 86 -1.27 6.91 -3.77
C TYR A 86 -2.61 6.89 -3.04
N VAL A 87 -2.60 7.29 -1.78
CA VAL A 87 -3.81 7.41 -0.95
C VAL A 87 -3.92 8.81 -0.41
N LEU A 88 -5.16 9.23 -0.13
CA LEU A 88 -5.47 10.54 0.40
C LEU A 88 -5.93 10.40 1.86
N VAL A 89 -5.45 11.28 2.72
CA VAL A 89 -5.96 11.45 4.08
C VAL A 89 -6.68 12.78 4.16
N ASN A 90 -7.96 12.74 4.48
CA ASN A 90 -8.78 13.94 4.54
C ASN A 90 -8.54 14.74 5.84
N LYS A 91 -9.19 15.91 5.96
CA LYS A 91 -9.11 16.79 7.14
C LYS A 91 -9.52 16.13 8.47
N ASN A 92 -10.29 15.05 8.41
CA ASN A 92 -10.76 14.31 9.58
C ASN A 92 -9.82 13.14 9.95
N ASN A 93 -8.67 13.01 9.28
CA ASN A 93 -7.75 11.87 9.36
C ASN A 93 -8.36 10.54 8.90
N GLU A 94 -9.32 10.59 7.97
CA GLU A 94 -9.89 9.39 7.36
C GLU A 94 -9.11 9.06 6.07
N LEU A 95 -8.75 7.79 5.93
CA LEU A 95 -8.04 7.26 4.77
C LEU A 95 -9.02 7.01 3.63
N ASP A 96 -8.81 7.66 2.49
CA ASP A 96 -9.45 7.35 1.22
C ASP A 96 -8.43 6.69 0.28
N GLU A 97 -8.54 5.37 0.18
CA GLU A 97 -7.67 4.56 -0.66
C GLU A 97 -7.96 4.66 -2.16
N GLY A 98 -9.14 5.19 -2.53
CA GLY A 98 -9.65 5.24 -3.90
C GLY A 98 -9.66 6.64 -4.51
N ALA A 99 -9.41 7.69 -3.74
CA ALA A 99 -9.45 9.08 -4.20
C ALA A 99 -8.60 9.33 -5.45
N ILE A 100 -7.41 8.71 -5.53
CA ILE A 100 -6.45 8.91 -6.62
C ILE A 100 -6.49 7.74 -7.61
N SER A 101 -6.37 6.51 -7.12
CA SER A 101 -6.30 5.31 -7.98
C SER A 101 -7.66 4.79 -8.45
N GLY A 102 -8.76 5.33 -7.93
CA GLY A 102 -10.12 4.88 -8.21
C GLY A 102 -10.53 3.62 -7.45
N ASN A 103 -11.83 3.33 -7.50
CA ASN A 103 -12.42 2.11 -6.97
C ASN A 103 -13.05 1.32 -8.13
N PHE A 104 -12.49 0.16 -8.45
CA PHE A 104 -12.97 -0.74 -9.51
C PHE A 104 -13.29 -2.10 -8.90
N ASP A 105 -14.49 -2.62 -9.17
CA ASP A 105 -15.01 -3.89 -8.67
C ASP A 105 -14.25 -5.11 -9.25
N VAL A 106 -13.75 -4.98 -10.48
CA VAL A 106 -12.95 -5.99 -11.18
C VAL A 106 -11.49 -6.10 -10.69
N THR A 107 -11.05 -5.26 -9.75
CA THR A 107 -9.69 -5.32 -9.20
C THR A 107 -9.51 -6.60 -8.37
N GLU A 108 -8.43 -7.33 -8.65
CA GLU A 108 -8.03 -8.48 -7.85
C GLU A 108 -7.58 -8.01 -6.46
N ASN A 109 -8.28 -8.47 -5.42
CA ASN A 109 -7.97 -8.25 -4.03
C ASN A 109 -8.06 -9.58 -3.28
N ASN A 110 -7.13 -9.81 -2.36
CA ASN A 110 -7.13 -10.98 -1.49
C ASN A 110 -7.70 -10.62 -0.10
N TYR A 111 -8.79 -11.27 0.28
CA TYR A 111 -9.48 -11.08 1.54
C TYR A 111 -9.14 -12.19 2.52
N LYS A 112 -8.80 -11.82 3.76
CA LYS A 112 -8.50 -12.74 4.85
C LYS A 112 -9.56 -12.61 5.94
N VAL A 113 -10.12 -13.73 6.37
CA VAL A 113 -11.09 -13.82 7.46
C VAL A 113 -10.43 -14.54 8.63
N ILE A 114 -10.40 -13.89 9.79
CA ILE A 114 -9.89 -14.46 11.04
C ILE A 114 -11.06 -14.57 12.02
N VAL A 115 -11.38 -15.80 12.44
CA VAL A 115 -12.52 -16.06 13.33
C VAL A 115 -12.01 -16.12 14.76
N TYR A 116 -12.51 -15.19 15.58
CA TYR A 116 -12.20 -15.13 17.01
C TYR A 116 -13.32 -15.71 17.85
N TYR A 117 -12.96 -16.40 18.93
CA TYR A 117 -13.90 -16.91 19.93
C TYR A 117 -13.35 -16.70 21.33
N ARG A 118 -14.21 -16.21 22.23
CA ARG A 118 -13.95 -16.10 23.66
C ARG A 118 -15.06 -16.84 24.41
N GLU A 119 -14.66 -17.86 25.17
CA GLU A 119 -15.57 -18.60 26.04
C GLU A 119 -15.97 -17.78 27.28
N LEU A 120 -17.08 -18.15 27.93
CA LEU A 120 -17.52 -17.51 29.16
C LEU A 120 -16.48 -17.75 30.28
N GLY A 121 -15.97 -16.66 30.87
CA GLY A 121 -14.86 -16.71 31.83
C GLY A 121 -13.47 -16.77 31.19
N GLY A 122 -13.38 -16.76 29.86
CA GLY A 122 -12.12 -16.73 29.12
C GLY A 122 -11.33 -15.44 29.35
N ARG A 123 -10.01 -15.57 29.45
CA ARG A 123 -9.08 -14.45 29.71
C ARG A 123 -8.45 -13.84 28.45
N TYR A 124 -8.74 -14.41 27.28
CA TYR A 124 -8.18 -13.97 25.99
C TYR A 124 -9.07 -14.41 24.82
N ASP A 125 -8.89 -13.77 23.66
CA ASP A 125 -9.53 -14.16 22.40
C ASP A 125 -8.72 -15.25 21.70
N ARG A 126 -9.38 -16.36 21.35
CA ARG A 126 -8.76 -17.44 20.58
C ARG A 126 -9.06 -17.24 19.11
N ILE A 127 -8.05 -17.39 18.27
CA ILE A 127 -8.27 -17.61 16.83
C ILE A 127 -8.69 -19.06 16.66
N ILE A 128 -9.93 -19.29 16.22
CA ILE A 128 -10.51 -20.62 16.00
C ILE A 128 -10.63 -20.97 14.52
N GLY A 129 -10.34 -20.03 13.62
CA GLY A 129 -10.40 -20.26 12.19
C GLY A 129 -9.68 -19.16 11.41
N PHE A 130 -9.18 -19.55 10.24
CA PHE A 130 -8.58 -18.67 9.25
C PHE A 130 -9.08 -19.12 7.87
N GLY A 131 -9.45 -18.17 7.03
CA GLY A 131 -9.80 -18.40 5.63
C GLY A 131 -9.32 -17.25 4.76
N GLU A 132 -9.00 -17.56 3.51
CA GLU A 132 -8.60 -16.57 2.51
C GLU A 132 -9.35 -16.79 1.19
N GLY A 133 -9.61 -15.70 0.47
CA GLY A 133 -10.32 -15.73 -0.80
C GLY A 133 -9.97 -14.53 -1.68
N SER A 134 -9.74 -14.77 -2.97
CA SER A 134 -9.49 -13.74 -3.98
C SER A 134 -10.77 -13.34 -4.70
N SER A 135 -10.92 -12.04 -5.02
CA SER A 135 -12.01 -11.53 -5.85
C SER A 135 -12.00 -12.04 -7.30
N LEU A 136 -10.97 -12.76 -7.74
CA LEU A 136 -11.01 -13.48 -9.03
C LEU A 136 -12.12 -14.53 -9.11
N LYS A 137 -12.61 -15.01 -7.96
CA LYS A 137 -13.68 -16.01 -7.85
C LYS A 137 -14.97 -15.41 -7.29
N ILE A 138 -15.37 -14.21 -7.73
CA ILE A 138 -16.69 -13.69 -7.41
C ILE A 138 -17.76 -14.47 -8.21
N SER A 139 -18.68 -15.14 -7.50
CA SER A 139 -19.94 -15.59 -8.07
C SER A 139 -21.00 -14.54 -7.78
N ASN A 140 -21.59 -13.95 -8.82
CA ASN A 140 -22.79 -13.12 -8.73
C ASN A 140 -24.05 -13.97 -8.85
#